data_AF-A0A399CU93-F1
#
_entry.id   AF-A0A399CU93-F1
#
_cell.length_a   1.000
_cell.length_b   1.000
_cell.length_c   1.000
_cell.angle_alpha   90.00
_cell.angle_beta   90.00
_cell.angle_gamma   90.00
#
_symmetry.space_group_name_H-M   'P 1'
#
loop_
_entity.id
_entity.type
_entity.pdbx_description
1 polymer ?
#
loop_
_entity_poly.entity_id
_entity_poly.type
_entity_poly.pdbx_seq_one_letter_code
_entity_poly.pdbx_strand_id
1 'polypeptide(L)'
;MMLPRFLLADNSLETPETIFVVHTEIPRFIIEADIDDFESNQEIHWIDDEPDDENLIAQLVEEAEEFLEKEFENEEFLDSDEEE
;
A
#
# COMPACT_ATOMS: atom_id res chain seq x y z
N MET A 1 -19.23 -4.47 -10.08
CA MET A 1 -18.45 -3.39 -9.45
C MET A 1 -17.00 -3.82 -9.50
N MET A 2 -16.09 -2.93 -9.90
CA MET A 2 -14.65 -3.16 -9.80
C MET A 2 -14.15 -2.55 -8.49
N LEU A 3 -13.16 -3.19 -7.87
CA LEU A 3 -12.49 -2.65 -6.70
C LEU A 3 -11.69 -1.40 -7.09
N PRO A 4 -11.44 -0.47 -6.14
CA PRO A 4 -10.44 0.57 -6.31
C PRO A 4 -9.08 -0.03 -6.64
N ARG A 5 -8.25 0.72 -7.37
CA ARG A 5 -6.94 0.28 -7.84
C ARG A 5 -6.00 -0.08 -6.68
N PHE A 6 -5.94 0.76 -5.66
CA PHE A 6 -5.21 0.54 -4.42
C PHE A 6 -6.16 0.46 -3.24
N LEU A 7 -5.80 -0.38 -2.27
CA LEU A 7 -6.51 -0.55 -1.00
C LEU A 7 -5.47 -0.71 0.11
N LEU A 8 -5.77 -0.11 1.27
CA LEU A 8 -5.04 -0.36 2.50
C LEU A 8 -5.61 -1.58 3.21
N ALA A 9 -4.75 -2.47 3.70
CA ALA A 9 -5.13 -3.63 4.48
C ALA A 9 -4.29 -3.73 5.76
N ASP A 10 -4.94 -4.18 6.83
CA ASP A 10 -4.35 -4.31 8.16
C ASP A 10 -4.49 -5.77 8.65
N ASN A 11 -3.43 -6.28 9.26
CA ASN A 11 -3.41 -7.55 9.98
C ASN A 11 -2.69 -7.42 11.34
N SER A 12 -2.86 -6.28 12.01
CA SER A 12 -2.23 -5.89 13.27
C SER A 12 -2.35 -6.89 14.43
N LEU A 13 -3.31 -7.81 14.40
CA LEU A 13 -3.40 -8.89 15.39
C LEU A 13 -2.28 -9.93 15.27
N GLU A 14 -1.83 -10.22 14.05
CA GLU A 14 -0.79 -11.21 13.76
C GLU A 14 0.56 -10.52 13.44
N THR A 15 0.50 -9.35 12.78
CA THR A 15 1.66 -8.54 12.36
C THR A 15 1.47 -7.09 12.80
N PRO A 16 1.70 -6.77 14.09
CA PRO A 16 1.33 -5.48 14.69
C PRO A 16 2.04 -4.26 14.11
N GLU A 17 3.20 -4.45 13.51
CA GLU A 17 4.08 -3.39 13.01
C GLU A 17 4.04 -3.31 11.47
N THR A 18 3.13 -4.05 10.83
CA THR A 18 3.12 -4.24 9.38
C THR A 18 1.85 -3.70 8.75
N ILE A 19 2.01 -3.00 7.63
CA ILE A 19 0.94 -2.49 6.78
C ILE A 19 0.99 -3.19 5.42
N PHE A 20 -0.18 -3.36 4.78
CA PHE A 20 -0.28 -3.97 3.47
C PHE A 20 -0.97 -3.03 2.47
N VAL A 21 -0.31 -2.75 1.34
CA VAL A 21 -0.91 -2.04 0.22
C VAL A 21 -1.27 -3.04 -0.86
N VAL A 22 -2.56 -3.13 -1.22
CA VAL A 22 -3.08 -4.10 -2.18
C VAL A 22 -3.35 -3.42 -3.52
N HIS A 23 -2.68 -3.87 -4.58
CA HIS A 23 -2.95 -3.45 -5.95
C HIS A 23 -3.87 -4.45 -6.67
N THR A 24 -5.04 -3.99 -7.11
CA THR A 24 -6.12 -4.86 -7.62
C THR A 24 -6.20 -4.95 -9.15
N GLU A 25 -5.40 -4.15 -9.87
CA GLU A 25 -5.31 -4.19 -11.33
C GLU A 25 -4.12 -5.03 -11.80
N ILE A 26 -4.13 -5.50 -13.05
CA ILE A 26 -3.02 -6.32 -13.58
C ILE A 26 -1.80 -5.41 -13.84
N PRO A 27 -0.60 -5.78 -13.35
CA PRO A 27 -0.28 -6.96 -12.56
C PRO A 27 -0.72 -6.82 -11.09
N ARG A 28 -1.44 -7.81 -10.55
CA ARG A 28 -1.95 -7.75 -9.17
C ARG A 28 -0.86 -8.17 -8.18
N PHE A 29 -0.72 -7.40 -7.11
CA PHE A 29 0.27 -7.64 -6.06
C PHE A 29 -0.18 -7.06 -4.72
N ILE A 30 0.56 -7.43 -3.67
CA ILE A 30 0.47 -6.84 -2.34
C ILE A 30 1.88 -6.39 -1.95
N ILE A 31 2.04 -5.18 -1.44
CA ILE A 31 3.27 -4.75 -0.78
C ILE A 31 3.07 -4.87 0.71
N GLU A 32 3.95 -5.61 1.36
CA GLU A 32 4.12 -5.69 2.80
C GLU A 32 5.25 -4.75 3.21
N ALA A 33 5.04 -3.92 4.22
CA ALA A 33 6.11 -3.10 4.79
C ALA A 33 5.84 -2.74 6.26
N ASP A 34 6.87 -2.23 6.93
CA ASP A 34 6.72 -1.70 8.28
C ASP A 34 5.93 -0.40 8.25
N ILE A 35 5.01 -0.23 9.21
CA ILE A 35 4.16 0.95 9.33
C ILE A 35 4.96 2.25 9.52
N ASP A 36 6.13 2.16 10.16
CA ASP A 36 7.00 3.30 10.47
C ASP A 36 8.06 3.58 9.39
N ASP A 37 8.30 2.67 8.44
CA ASP A 37 9.38 2.76 7.45
C ASP A 37 9.03 2.03 6.14
N PHE A 38 7.95 2.51 5.50
CA PHE A 38 7.43 1.91 4.27
C PHE A 38 8.43 1.96 3.11
N GLU A 39 9.22 3.03 2.96
CA GLU A 39 10.16 3.20 1.84
C GLU A 39 11.34 2.21 1.88
N SER A 40 11.77 1.78 3.07
CA SER A 40 13.00 0.99 3.23
C SER A 40 12.78 -0.51 3.35
N ASN A 41 11.58 -0.96 3.74
CA ASN A 41 11.29 -2.36 4.04
C ASN A 41 10.11 -2.93 3.25
N GLN A 42 10.23 -2.92 1.92
CA GLN A 42 9.15 -3.39 1.03
C GLN A 42 9.39 -4.83 0.58
N GLU A 43 8.38 -5.67 0.77
CA GLU A 43 8.30 -7.01 0.17
C GLU A 43 7.08 -7.09 -0.76
N ILE A 44 7.32 -7.37 -2.04
CA ILE A 44 6.27 -7.48 -3.05
C ILE A 44 5.82 -8.94 -3.19
N HIS A 45 4.54 -9.18 -2.92
CA HIS A 45 3.87 -10.46 -3.09
C HIS A 45 3.02 -10.43 -4.37
N TRP A 46 3.56 -10.95 -5.47
CA TRP A 46 2.84 -11.03 -6.75
C TRP A 46 1.73 -12.08 -6.72
N ILE A 47 0.50 -11.67 -7.08
CA ILE A 47 -0.66 -12.57 -7.25
C ILE A 47 -0.71 -13.08 -8.69
N ASP A 48 -0.40 -12.21 -9.64
CA ASP A 48 -0.16 -12.55 -11.04
C ASP A 48 1.33 -12.84 -11.28
N ASP A 49 1.73 -13.08 -12.53
CA ASP A 49 3.14 -13.19 -12.88
C ASP A 49 3.87 -11.86 -12.65
N GLU A 50 5.07 -11.92 -12.08
CA GLU A 50 5.95 -10.76 -11.94
C GLU A 50 6.27 -10.15 -13.32
N PRO A 51 6.10 -8.84 -13.51
CA PRO A 51 6.44 -8.18 -14.77
C PRO A 51 7.93 -8.25 -15.09
N ASP A 52 8.28 -8.48 -16.36
CA ASP A 52 9.69 -8.43 -16.80
C ASP A 52 10.25 -6.99 -16.91
N ASP A 53 9.40 -5.95 -16.82
CA ASP A 53 9.80 -4.55 -16.95
C ASP A 53 10.08 -3.91 -15.59
N GLU A 54 11.36 -3.75 -15.27
CA GLU A 54 11.81 -3.14 -14.01
C GLU A 54 11.29 -1.70 -13.82
N ASN A 55 11.06 -0.93 -14.90
CA ASN A 55 10.54 0.43 -14.78
C ASN A 55 9.06 0.42 -14.39
N LEU A 56 8.31 -0.57 -14.87
CA LEU A 56 6.91 -0.74 -14.49
C LEU A 56 6.81 -1.14 -13.02
N ILE A 57 7.68 -2.05 -12.55
CA ILE A 57 7.71 -2.43 -11.13
C ILE A 57 8.02 -1.21 -10.26
N ALA A 58 9.08 -0.45 -10.59
CA ALA A 58 9.45 0.75 -9.85
C ALA A 58 8.31 1.79 -9.81
N GLN A 59 7.63 2.01 -10.94
CA GLN A 59 6.48 2.90 -11.01
C GLN A 59 5.32 2.42 -10.11
N LEU A 60 5.01 1.12 -10.12
CA LEU A 60 3.93 0.55 -9.31
C LEU A 60 4.20 0.66 -7.80
N VAL A 61 5.46 0.55 -7.41
CA VAL A 61 5.92 0.75 -6.03
C VAL A 61 5.78 2.23 -5.63
N GLU A 62 6.31 3.16 -6.44
CA GLU A 62 6.18 4.61 -6.19
C GLU A 62 4.71 5.04 -6.07
N GLU A 63 3.83 4.50 -6.93
CA GLU A 63 2.39 4.78 -6.87
C GLU A 63 1.71 4.17 -5.62
N ALA A 64 2.24 3.08 -5.08
CA ALA A 64 1.75 2.48 -3.83
C ALA A 64 2.20 3.29 -2.60
N GLU A 65 3.43 3.81 -2.60
CA GLU A 65 3.95 4.76 -1.60
C GLU A 65 3.09 6.03 -1.57
N GLU A 66 2.88 6.66 -2.74
CA GLU A 66 2.08 7.89 -2.86
C GLU A 66 0.62 7.65 -2.41
N PHE A 67 0.07 6.46 -2.66
CA PHE A 67 -1.24 6.09 -2.14
C PHE A 67 -1.25 6.03 -0.61
N LEU A 68 -0.28 5.34 0.01
CA LEU A 68 -0.21 5.20 1.45
C LEU A 68 -0.05 6.55 2.16
N GLU A 69 0.85 7.41 1.67
CA GLU A 69 1.05 8.76 2.21
C GLU A 69 -0.27 9.56 2.21
N LYS A 70 -1.00 9.54 1.09
CA LYS A 70 -2.29 10.25 0.98
C LYS A 70 -3.37 9.70 1.89
N GLU A 71 -3.43 8.37 2.09
CA GLU A 71 -4.40 7.79 3.02
C GLU A 71 -4.09 8.19 4.46
N PHE A 72 -2.81 8.18 4.88
CA PHE A 72 -2.42 8.65 6.22
C PHE A 72 -2.66 10.16 6.41
N GLU A 73 -2.35 11.00 5.42
CA GLU A 73 -2.69 12.43 5.47
C GLU A 73 -4.20 12.65 5.64
N ASN A 74 -5.02 11.83 4.96
CA ASN A 74 -6.47 11.90 5.09
C ASN A 74 -6.96 11.41 6.45
N GLU A 75 -6.38 10.35 7.01
CA GLU A 75 -6.71 9.89 8.38
C GLU A 75 -6.35 10.94 9.43
N GLU A 76 -5.15 11.52 9.38
CA GLU A 76 -4.73 12.60 10.29
C GLU A 76 -5.68 13.81 10.20
N PHE A 77 -6.08 14.17 8.98
CA PHE A 77 -7.03 15.25 8.75
C PHE A 77 -8.40 14.96 9.39
N LEU A 78 -8.91 13.73 9.24
CA LEU A 78 -10.20 13.33 9.82
C LEU A 78 -10.18 13.34 11.35
N ASP A 79 -9.09 12.87 11.97
CA ASP A 79 -8.92 12.93 13.43
C ASP A 79 -8.92 14.38 13.95
N SER A 80 -8.35 15.31 13.17
CA SER A 80 -8.32 16.73 13.53
C SER A 80 -9.68 17.43 13.44
N ASP A 81 -10.53 17.02 12.50
CA ASP A 81 -11.88 17.55 12.31
C ASP A 81 -12.87 17.01 13.37
N GLU A 82 -12.61 15.84 13.97
CA GLU A 82 -13.41 15.30 15.08
C GLU A 82 -13.18 16.01 16.43
N GLU A 83 -12.08 16.77 16.57
CA GLU A 83 -11.74 17.52 17.79
C GLU A 83 -12.29 18.97 17.84
N GLU A 84 -12.98 19.48 16.80
CA GLU A 84 -13.69 20.79 16.78
C GLU A 84 -15.20 20.71 17.09
#